data_AF-A0A8C0XK80-F1
#
_entry.id   AF-A0A8C0XK80-F1
#
_cell.length_a   1.000
_cell.length_b   1.000
_cell.length_c   1.000
_cell.angle_alpha   90.00
_cell.angle_beta   90.00
_cell.angle_gamma   90.00
#
_symmetry.space_group_name_H-M   'P 1'
#
loop_
_entity.id
_entity.type
_entity.pdbx_description
1 polymer ?
#
loop_
_entity_poly.entity_id
_entity_poly.type
_entity_poly.pdbx_seq_one_letter_code
_entity_poly.pdbx_strand_id
1 'polypeptide(L)'
;MEKAAQKSRNEKSVKVKTSVHNLSKTRQTKLTVGSLGLGLIIIQHGPYLQITHLIKKGAAAKDGKLRPAHQRKLNRQKTNLLQ
;
A
#
# COMPACT_ATOMS: atom_id res chain seq x y z
N MET A 1 43.56 -18.76 -42.87
CA MET A 1 42.34 -19.42 -42.36
C MET A 1 41.80 -18.60 -41.22
N GLU A 2 40.64 -18.01 -41.45
CA GLU A 2 39.84 -17.24 -40.51
C GLU A 2 39.19 -18.18 -39.48
N LYS A 3 39.21 -17.84 -38.19
CA LYS A 3 38.32 -18.46 -37.20
C LYS A 3 37.72 -17.39 -36.29
N ALA A 4 36.43 -17.19 -36.51
CA ALA A 4 35.49 -16.44 -35.71
C ALA A 4 35.33 -17.03 -34.29
N ALA A 5 35.04 -16.14 -33.33
CA ALA A 5 33.86 -16.24 -32.45
C ALA A 5 33.92 -15.12 -31.40
N GLN A 6 33.31 -13.98 -31.69
CA GLN A 6 32.94 -13.01 -30.66
C GLN A 6 31.82 -13.62 -29.81
N LYS A 7 32.15 -14.13 -28.62
CA LYS A 7 31.17 -14.60 -27.65
C LYS A 7 30.80 -13.44 -26.73
N SER A 8 29.67 -12.81 -27.04
CA SER A 8 28.96 -11.82 -26.24
C SER A 8 28.90 -12.23 -24.76
N ARG A 9 29.67 -11.55 -23.90
CA ARG A 9 29.54 -11.70 -22.45
C ARG A 9 28.36 -10.86 -22.02
N ASN A 10 27.18 -11.48 -22.14
CA ASN A 10 25.88 -11.04 -21.67
C ASN A 10 26.03 -10.31 -20.32
N GLU A 11 25.81 -8.99 -20.36
CA GLU A 11 25.62 -8.16 -19.18
C GLU A 11 24.48 -8.79 -18.38
N LYS A 12 24.83 -9.58 -17.37
CA LYS A 12 23.85 -9.95 -16.36
C LYS A 12 23.53 -8.65 -15.66
N SER A 13 22.48 -7.97 -16.11
CA SER A 13 21.81 -6.93 -15.36
C SER A 13 21.35 -7.59 -14.06
N VAL A 14 22.21 -7.54 -13.05
CA VAL A 14 21.87 -7.96 -11.69
C VAL A 14 20.80 -6.98 -11.26
N LYS A 15 19.54 -7.35 -11.46
CA LYS A 15 18.40 -6.68 -10.84
C LYS A 15 18.53 -6.95 -9.35
N VAL A 16 19.36 -6.13 -8.70
CA VAL A 16 19.45 -6.05 -7.26
C VAL A 16 18.03 -5.74 -6.80
N LYS A 17 17.30 -6.77 -6.34
CA LYS A 17 16.14 -6.56 -5.50
C LYS A 17 16.70 -5.92 -4.25
N THR A 18 16.63 -4.59 -4.19
CA THR A 18 16.91 -3.87 -2.97
C THR A 18 16.01 -4.47 -1.91
N SER A 19 16.65 -5.16 -0.97
CA SER A 19 16.00 -5.74 0.18
C SER A 19 15.41 -4.57 0.97
N VAL A 20 14.10 -4.35 0.85
CA VAL A 20 13.36 -3.39 1.67
C VAL A 20 13.14 -4.00 3.06
N HIS A 21 14.21 -4.47 3.67
CA HIS A 21 14.21 -4.96 5.03
C HIS A 21 14.81 -3.85 5.88
N ASN A 22 14.00 -3.30 6.81
CA ASN A 22 14.27 -2.24 7.79
C ASN A 22 13.61 -0.85 7.58
N LEU A 23 12.41 -0.77 7.00
CA LEU A 23 11.62 0.47 7.08
C LEU A 23 10.45 0.32 8.06
N SER A 24 10.71 0.54 9.34
CA SER A 24 9.67 0.83 10.32
C SER A 24 9.37 2.33 10.27
N LYS A 25 8.14 2.70 9.92
CA LYS A 25 7.72 4.11 9.87
C LYS A 25 6.39 4.30 10.57
N THR A 26 6.44 4.92 11.74
CA THR A 26 5.25 5.37 12.46
C THR A 26 4.61 6.55 11.71
N ARG A 27 3.30 6.49 11.49
CA ARG A 27 2.53 7.61 10.92
C ARG A 27 1.78 8.32 12.01
N GLN A 28 2.06 9.61 12.19
CA GLN A 28 1.34 10.48 13.10
C GLN A 28 0.64 11.58 12.31
N THR A 29 -0.54 11.99 12.77
CA THR A 29 -1.27 13.11 12.19
C THR A 29 -2.13 13.77 13.27
N LYS A 30 -2.41 15.06 13.11
CA LYS A 30 -3.33 15.80 13.95
C LYS A 30 -4.67 15.87 13.25
N LEU A 31 -5.70 15.30 13.86
CA LEU A 31 -7.06 15.36 13.34
C LEU A 31 -7.84 16.46 14.07
N THR A 32 -8.39 17.41 13.33
CA THR A 32 -9.38 18.35 13.88
C THR A 32 -10.72 17.65 13.95
N VAL A 33 -11.31 17.59 15.14
CA VAL A 33 -12.62 16.96 15.37
C VAL A 33 -13.71 17.78 14.67
N GLY A 34 -14.50 17.14 13.80
CA GLY A 34 -15.66 17.76 13.16
C GLY A 34 -16.98 17.34 13.81
N SER A 35 -18.10 17.69 13.17
CA SER A 35 -19.44 17.31 13.65
C SER A 35 -19.67 15.79 13.74
N LEU A 36 -18.99 14.99 12.91
CA LEU A 36 -19.00 13.53 12.95
C LEU A 36 -17.87 12.94 13.81
N GLY A 37 -17.22 13.76 14.64
CA GLY A 37 -16.04 13.37 15.39
C GLY A 37 -14.82 13.12 14.50
N LEU A 38 -13.99 12.15 14.89
CA LEU A 38 -12.83 11.72 14.09
C LEU A 38 -13.24 10.89 12.87
N GLY A 39 -14.41 10.24 12.90
CA GLY A 39 -14.92 9.40 11.81
C GLY A 39 -14.08 8.14 11.56
N LEU A 40 -13.79 7.39 12.62
CA LEU A 40 -13.05 6.13 12.58
C LEU A 40 -13.97 4.96 12.93
N ILE A 41 -13.84 3.84 12.23
CA ILE A 41 -14.35 2.53 12.67
C ILE A 41 -13.14 1.72 13.11
N ILE A 42 -13.12 1.32 14.38
CA ILE A 42 -12.02 0.60 15.01
C ILE A 42 -12.52 -0.69 15.65
N ILE A 43 -11.64 -1.69 15.70
CA ILE A 43 -11.87 -2.94 16.41
C ILE A 43 -10.73 -3.18 17.40
N GLN A 44 -11.02 -3.87 18.50
CA GLN A 44 -9.97 -4.39 19.35
C GLN A 44 -9.27 -5.55 18.66
N HIS A 45 -7.95 -5.45 18.52
CA HIS A 45 -7.10 -6.46 17.91
C HIS A 45 -5.93 -6.72 18.86
N GLY A 46 -6.16 -7.59 19.85
CA GLY A 46 -5.24 -7.85 20.95
C GLY A 46 -5.15 -6.66 21.92
N PRO A 47 -3.94 -6.26 22.36
CA PRO A 47 -3.75 -5.12 23.26
C PRO A 47 -3.88 -3.76 22.56
N TYR A 48 -4.23 -3.75 21.27
CA TYR A 48 -4.30 -2.54 20.46
C TYR A 48 -5.66 -2.36 19.78
N LEU A 49 -5.90 -1.14 19.32
CA LEU A 49 -7.06 -0.79 18.49
C LEU A 49 -6.61 -0.69 17.03
N GLN A 50 -7.31 -1.40 16.14
CA GLN A 50 -7.04 -1.37 14.72
C GLN A 50 -8.13 -0.60 13.97
N ILE A 51 -7.73 0.30 13.08
CA ILE A 51 -8.65 1.02 12.19
C ILE A 51 -9.07 0.09 11.05
N THR A 52 -10.37 -0.20 10.94
CA THR A 52 -10.93 -1.05 9.87
C THR A 52 -11.57 -0.23 8.75
N HIS A 53 -12.09 0.95 9.07
CA HIS A 53 -12.69 1.84 8.08
C HIS A 53 -12.62 3.31 8.50
N LEU A 54 -12.65 4.21 7.52
CA LEU A 54 -12.76 5.65 7.74
C LEU A 54 -14.10 6.12 7.18
N ILE A 55 -14.85 6.88 7.98
CA ILE A 55 -16.10 7.48 7.51
C ILE A 55 -15.75 8.54 6.46
N LYS A 56 -16.25 8.40 5.22
CA LYS A 56 -15.88 9.26 4.08
C LYS A 56 -15.98 10.76 4.36
N LYS A 57 -16.96 11.19 5.17
CA LYS A 57 -17.18 12.60 5.54
C LYS A 57 -16.49 13.02 6.85
N GLY A 58 -15.84 12.09 7.55
CA GLY A 58 -15.18 12.29 8.83
C GLY A 58 -13.76 12.87 8.71
N ALA A 59 -13.24 13.37 9.82
CA ALA A 59 -11.93 14.06 9.85
C ALA A 59 -10.77 13.17 9.40
N ALA A 60 -10.75 11.92 9.82
CA ALA A 60 -9.68 10.98 9.48
C ALA A 60 -9.62 10.64 7.98
N ALA A 61 -10.78 10.55 7.30
CA ALA A 61 -10.82 10.33 5.85
C ALA A 61 -10.35 11.56 5.07
N LYS A 62 -10.65 12.77 5.56
CA LYS A 62 -10.24 14.04 4.94
C LYS A 62 -8.72 14.29 5.06
N ASP A 63 -8.11 13.93 6.19
CA ASP A 63 -6.67 14.08 6.39
C ASP A 63 -5.84 13.13 5.50
N GLY A 64 -6.34 11.92 5.22
CA GLY A 64 -5.75 10.99 4.25
C GLY A 64 -4.40 10.37 4.65
N LYS A 65 -3.78 10.80 5.76
CA LYS A 65 -2.52 10.22 6.27
C LYS A 65 -2.77 8.91 7.04
N LEU A 66 -3.87 8.86 7.81
CA LEU A 66 -4.36 7.63 8.41
C LEU A 66 -4.98 6.74 7.34
N ARG A 67 -4.74 5.44 7.45
CA ARG A 67 -5.28 4.44 6.53
C ARG A 67 -5.86 3.29 7.33
N PRO A 68 -6.99 2.70 6.90
CA PRO A 68 -7.42 1.41 7.41
C PRO A 68 -6.31 0.38 7.27
N ALA A 69 -6.17 -0.48 8.27
CA ALA A 69 -5.29 -1.62 8.17
C ALA A 69 -5.82 -2.55 7.06
N HIS A 70 -4.93 -2.89 6.14
CA HIS A 70 -5.17 -3.85 5.07
C HIS A 70 -6.22 -3.44 4.01
N GLN A 71 -5.94 -2.41 3.22
CA GLN A 71 -6.59 -2.23 1.91
C GLN A 71 -5.82 -2.98 0.82
N ARG A 72 -6.09 -4.28 0.69
CA ARG A 72 -5.81 -5.01 -0.55
C ARG A 72 -6.72 -4.40 -1.62
N LYS A 73 -6.17 -3.67 -2.59
CA LYS A 73 -6.91 -3.30 -3.81
C LYS A 73 -7.25 -4.61 -4.53
N LEU A 74 -8.45 -5.13 -4.35
CA LEU A 74 -8.96 -6.20 -5.20
C LEU A 74 -9.17 -5.57 -6.58
N ASN A 75 -8.28 -5.89 -7.53
CA ASN A 75 -8.41 -5.46 -8.91
C ASN A 75 -9.55 -6.27 -9.54
N ARG A 76 -10.80 -5.84 -9.32
CA ARG A 76 -11.97 -6.46 -9.95
C ARG A 76 -11.97 -6.06 -11.42
N GLN A 77 -11.36 -6.90 -12.27
CA GLN A 77 -11.53 -6.79 -13.71
C GLN A 77 -13.03 -6.90 -14.01
N LYS A 78 -13.61 -5.85 -14.60
CA LYS A 78 -14.96 -5.92 -15.15
C LYS A 78 -14.90 -6.90 -16.32
N THR A 79 -15.39 -8.12 -16.12
CA THR A 79 -15.81 -8.96 -17.24
C THR A 79 -17.07 -8.32 -17.80
N ASN A 80 -16.93 -7.64 -18.95
CA ASN A 80 -18.08 -7.35 -19.81
C ASN A 80 -18.56 -8.70 -20.36
N LEU A 81 -19.61 -9.26 -19.74
CA LEU A 81 -20.37 -10.32 -20.37
C LEU A 81 -21.50 -9.64 -21.16
N LEU A 82 -21.20 -9.33 -22.42
CA LEU A 82 -22.19 -9.15 -23.47
C LEU A 82 -22.72 -10.56 -23.79
N GLN A 83 -23.96 -10.86 -23.40
CA GLN A 83 -24.97 -11.53 -24.21
C GLN A 83 -26.34 -11.02 -23.75
#